data_AF-A0A084WBH0-F1
#
_entry.id   AF-A0A084WBH0-F1
#
_cell.length_a   1.000
_cell.length_b   1.000
_cell.length_c   1.000
_cell.angle_alpha   90.00
_cell.angle_beta   90.00
_cell.angle_gamma   90.00
#
_symmetry.space_group_name_H-M   'P 1'
#
loop_
_entity.id
_entity.type
_entity.pdbx_description
1 polymer ?
#
loop_
_entity_poly.entity_id
_entity_poly.type
_entity_poly.pdbx_seq_one_letter_code
_entity_poly.pdbx_strand_id
1 'polypeptide(L)' 'MAQAEGISNVEPSTTVAVKIMRNRGNESAAKAMISELKMIILVGQHLNIVNLIGAVTENIQNSKDIM' A
#
# COMPACT_ATOMS: atom_id res chain seq x y z
N MET A 1 8.84 7.24 -12.42
CA MET A 1 8.15 7.71 -11.19
C MET A 1 6.70 7.27 -11.30
N ALA A 2 6.05 6.93 -10.19
CA ALA A 2 4.63 6.61 -10.19
C ALA A 2 3.82 7.87 -9.88
N GLN A 3 2.64 7.96 -10.49
CA GLN A 3 1.75 9.11 -10.34
C GLN A 3 0.40 8.61 -9.82
N ALA A 4 -0.23 9.41 -8.98
CA ALA A 4 -1.60 9.20 -8.54
C ALA A 4 -2.43 10.42 -8.93
N GLU A 5 -3.60 10.18 -9.52
CA GLU A 5 -4.45 11.23 -10.07
C GLU A 5 -5.63 11.52 -9.13
N GLY A 6 -6.06 12.79 -9.07
CA GLY A 6 -7.23 13.20 -8.30
C GLY A 6 -7.09 13.12 -6.77
N ILE A 7 -5.86 13.06 -6.26
CA ILE A 7 -5.58 12.97 -4.81
C ILE A 7 -5.57 14.34 -4.14
N SER A 8 -5.13 15.37 -4.86
CA SER A 8 -5.12 16.75 -4.41
C SER A 8 -6.10 17.57 -5.24
N ASN A 9 -6.80 18.50 -4.61
CA ASN A 9 -7.65 19.47 -5.31
C ASN A 9 -6.84 20.58 -6.00
N VAL A 10 -5.53 20.64 -5.75
CA VAL A 10 -4.63 21.68 -6.27
C VAL A 10 -3.93 21.23 -7.54
N GLU A 11 -3.55 19.96 -7.61
CA GLU A 11 -2.78 19.39 -8.71
C GLU A 11 -3.50 18.16 -9.27
N PRO A 12 -3.59 18.01 -10.61
CA PRO A 12 -4.29 16.89 -11.23
C PRO A 12 -3.59 15.55 -10.97
N SER A 13 -2.29 15.57 -10.68
CA SER A 13 -1.45 14.40 -10.47
C SER A 13 -0.41 14.68 -9.39
N THR A 14 -0.22 13.72 -8.48
CA THR A 14 0.75 13.77 -7.39
C THR A 14 1.75 12.64 -7.56
N THR A 15 3.04 12.95 -7.47
CA THR A 15 4.10 11.93 -7.50
C THR A 15 4.12 11.12 -6.22
N VAL A 16 4.07 9.79 -6.37
CA VAL A 16 3.95 8.85 -5.26
C VAL A 16 5.04 7.79 -5.30
N ALA A 17 5.37 7.27 -4.11
CA ALA A 17 6.14 6.04 -3.97
C ALA A 17 5.18 4.83 -4.00
N VAL A 18 5.49 3.82 -4.82
CA VAL A 18 4.73 2.57 -4.88
C VAL A 18 5.64 1.43 -4.47
N LYS A 19 5.32 0.77 -3.35
CA LYS A 19 5.99 -0.47 -2.93
C LYS A 19 5.31 -1.65 -3.63
N ILE A 20 6.10 -2.47 -4.34
CA ILE A 20 5.62 -3.61 -5.12
C ILE A 20 6.36 -4.87 -4.67
N MET A 21 5.66 -6.00 -4.55
CA MET A 21 6.31 -7.30 -4.36
C MET A 21 6.90 -7.80 -5.67
N ARG A 22 8.19 -8.12 -5.68
CA ARG A 22 8.86 -8.68 -6.87
C ARG A 22 8.50 -10.15 -7.13
N ASN A 23 8.21 -10.92 -6.08
CA ASN A 23 7.84 -12.33 -6.20
C ASN A 23 6.52 -12.60 -5.47
N ARG A 24 5.45 -12.80 -6.25
CA ARG A 24 4.09 -13.03 -5.74
C ARG A 24 3.86 -14.46 -5.21
N GLY A 25 4.79 -15.39 -5.44
CA GLY A 25 4.69 -16.78 -4.96
C GLY A 25 5.20 -17.00 -3.54
N ASN A 26 5.76 -15.98 -2.88
CA ASN A 26 6.25 -16.09 -1.51
C ASN A 26 5.17 -15.60 -0.53
N GLU A 27 4.45 -16.55 0.08
CA GLU A 27 3.39 -16.27 1.06
C GLU A 27 3.89 -15.51 2.29
N SER A 28 5.13 -15.75 2.74
CA SER A 28 5.71 -15.04 3.88
C SER A 28 5.94 -13.57 3.55
N ALA A 29 6.44 -13.27 2.35
CA ALA A 29 6.61 -11.90 1.88
C ALA A 29 5.26 -11.19 1.73
N ALA A 30 4.22 -11.89 1.25
CA ALA A 30 2.87 -11.35 1.17
C ALA A 30 2.30 -11.03 2.57
N LYS A 31 2.42 -11.96 3.52
CA LYS A 31 2.00 -11.75 4.92
C LYS A 31 2.74 -10.57 5.57
N ALA A 32 4.05 -10.47 5.36
CA ALA A 32 4.84 -9.35 5.86
C ALA A 32 4.37 -8.01 5.28
N MET A 33 4.15 -7.93 3.97
CA MET A 33 3.67 -6.70 3.34
C MET A 33 2.25 -6.32 3.77
N ILE A 34 1.35 -7.30 3.96
CA ILE A 34 0.01 -7.06 4.51
C ILE A 34 0.10 -6.57 5.96
N SER A 35 1.01 -7.13 6.75
CA SER A 35 1.25 -6.68 8.13
C SER A 35 1.76 -5.24 8.18
N GLU A 36 2.73 -4.88 7.33
CA GLU A 36 3.20 -3.50 7.18
C GLU A 36 2.05 -2.56 6.79
N LEU A 37 1.22 -2.94 5.82
CA LEU A 37 0.05 -2.16 5.40
C LEU A 37 -0.94 -1.94 6.55
N LYS A 38 -1.29 -3.01 7.29
CA LYS A 38 -2.17 -2.94 8.46
C LYS A 38 -1.61 -1.99 9.53
N MET A 39 -0.30 -2.01 9.75
CA MET A 39 0.36 -1.11 10.71
C MET A 39 0.30 0.36 10.28
N ILE A 40 0.58 0.68 9.01
CA ILE A 40 0.51 2.06 8.53
C ILE A 40 -0.93 2.60 8.60
N ILE A 41 -1.93 1.77 8.27
CA ILE A 41 -3.34 2.13 8.43
C ILE A 41 -3.67 2.43 9.90
N LEU A 42 -3.21 1.58 10.81
CA LEU A 42 -3.45 1.74 12.25
C LEU A 42 -2.78 3.00 12.83
N VAL A 43 -1.57 3.32 12.39
CA VAL A 43 -0.83 4.54 12.80
C VAL A 43 -1.58 5.81 12.35
N GLY A 44 -2.21 5.77 11.17
CA GLY A 44 -2.92 6.91 10.62
C GLY A 44 -2.00 7.99 10.05
N GLN A 45 -2.56 9.17 9.81
CA GLN A 45 -1.82 10.28 9.18
C GLN A 45 -1.02 11.07 10.22
N HIS A 46 0.23 11.36 9.87
CA HIS A 46 1.10 12.19 10.71
C HIS A 46 2.12 12.96 9.85
N LEU A 47 2.48 14.17 10.28
CA LEU A 47 3.39 15.04 9.52
C LEU A 47 4.77 14.41 9.30
N ASN A 48 5.25 13.66 10.30
CA ASN A 48 6.61 13.09 10.32
C ASN A 48 6.66 11.60 9.95
N ILE A 49 5.57 11.04 9.41
CA ILE A 49 5.50 9.64 8.97
C ILE A 49 5.09 9.66 7.50
N VAL A 50 5.62 8.71 6.72
CA VAL A 50 5.17 8.54 5.34
C VAL A 50 3.71 8.11 5.35
N ASN A 51 2.83 8.97 4.84
CA ASN A 51 1.40 8.70 4.83
C ASN A 51 1.03 7.69 3.74
N LEU A 52 0.16 6.74 4.09
CA LEU A 52 -0.47 5.86 3.12
C LEU A 52 -1.51 6.65 2.33
N ILE A 53 -1.37 6.63 1.01
CA ILE A 53 -2.28 7.29 0.08
C ILE A 53 -3.30 6.28 -0.49
N GLY A 54 -2.89 5.02 -0.64
CA GLY A 54 -3.74 3.93 -1.11
C GLY A 54 -2.97 2.63 -1.25
N ALA A 55 -3.70 1.53 -1.46
CA ALA A 55 -3.13 0.21 -1.73
C ALA A 55 -4.01 -0.54 -2.73
N VAL A 56 -3.37 -1.25 -3.67
CA VAL A 56 -4.05 -2.15 -4.60
C VAL A 56 -3.87 -3.58 -4.08
N THR A 57 -4.97 -4.19 -3.65
CA THR A 57 -4.99 -5.49 -2.96
C THR A 57 -5.80 -6.56 -3.70
N GLU A 58 -6.26 -6.26 -4.91
CA GLU A 58 -6.97 -7.21 -5.75
C GLU A 58 -6.12 -8.49 -5.97
N ASN A 59 -6.77 -9.65 -5.88
CA ASN A 59 -6.17 -10.98 -6.05
C ASN A 59 -5.20 -11.45 -4.95
N ILE A 60 -5.22 -10.86 -3.74
CA ILE A 60 -4.51 -11.43 -2.57
C ILE A 60 -5.27 -12.66 -2.00
N GLN A 61 -6.53 -12.88 -2.40
CA GLN A 61 -7.37 -13.97 -1.92
C GLN A 61 -7.20 -15.25 -2.75
N ASN A 62 -6.55 -16.25 -2.13
CA ASN A 62 -6.92 -17.67 -2.32
C ASN A 62 -6.60 -18.56 -1.09
N SER A 63 -6.14 -18.03 0.05
CA SER A 63 -6.01 -18.79 1.29
C SER A 63 -6.69 -18.04 2.43
N LYS A 64 -7.63 -18.70 3.12
CA LYS A 64 -8.44 -18.15 4.23
C LYS A 64 -7.62 -17.75 5.47
N ASP A 65 -6.29 -17.91 5.45
CA ASP A 65 -5.39 -17.69 6.59
C ASP A 65 -4.65 -16.33 6.55
N ILE A 66 -5.03 -15.43 5.63
CA ILE A 66 -4.35 -14.12 5.42
C ILE A 66 -5.23 -12.93 5.86
N MET A 67 -6.49 -13.18 6.23
CA MET A 67 -7.37 -12.17 6.84
C MET A 67 -7.27 -12.25 8.36
#